data_AF-A0A831PRB8-F1
#
_entry.id   AF-A0A831PRB8-F1
#
_cell.length_a   1.000
_cell.length_b   1.000
_cell.length_c   1.000
_cell.angle_alpha   90.00
_cell.angle_beta   90.00
_cell.angle_gamma   90.00
#
_symmetry.space_group_name_H-M   'P 1'
#
loop_
_entity.id
_entity.type
_entity.pdbx_description
1 polymer ?
#
loop_
_entity_poly.entity_id
_entity_poly.type
_entity_poly.pdbx_seq_one_letter_code
_entity_poly.pdbx_strand_id
1 'polypeptide(L)'
;WESGSSFVGEGVFRWLLSNSPQAQAARRDFVWKILPAADPDGLAHGGVRFNRKGYDLNRNWDRILPGQTPEIAAQRHALYSWLDAGNTVDLFLSLHNTESSEYLEGPPLPLGQRWFDLLKNGTTFHPSRPNYTVMPSTTTEGKPGRMTVAQGLWHERKIPAFLMEQRVEFNAKLGRYPVTEDRIRFGAELAQSIVKLLTEPRP
;
A
#
# COMPACT_ATOMS: atom_id res chain seq x y z
N TRP A 1 12.37 1.06 -11.10
CA TRP A 1 11.55 2.26 -10.84
C TRP A 1 10.90 2.16 -9.46
N GLU A 2 10.01 1.19 -9.21
CA GLU A 2 9.32 1.05 -7.91
C GLU A 2 10.05 0.22 -6.84
N SER A 3 11.39 0.07 -6.93
CA SER A 3 12.19 -0.71 -5.96
C SER A 3 12.27 -0.05 -4.58
N GLY A 4 11.93 1.23 -4.47
CA GLY A 4 11.85 1.94 -3.18
C GLY A 4 10.86 1.28 -2.22
N SER A 5 9.76 0.72 -2.75
CA SER A 5 8.75 0.00 -1.98
C SER A 5 9.31 -1.22 -1.22
N SER A 6 10.28 -1.94 -1.80
CA SER A 6 10.93 -3.08 -1.14
C SER A 6 11.73 -2.66 0.11
N PHE A 7 12.41 -1.52 0.04
CA PHE A 7 13.15 -0.97 1.19
C PHE A 7 12.21 -0.41 2.27
N VAL A 8 11.03 0.11 1.88
CA VAL A 8 9.96 0.41 2.84
C VAL A 8 9.49 -0.87 3.53
N GLY A 9 9.24 -1.93 2.77
CA GLY A 9 8.91 -3.26 3.31
C GLY A 9 9.96 -3.78 4.28
N GLU A 10 11.24 -3.62 3.97
CA GLU A 10 12.35 -3.94 4.88
C GLU A 10 12.26 -3.15 6.20
N GLY A 11 11.99 -1.86 6.14
CA GLY A 11 11.75 -1.02 7.32
C GLY A 11 10.60 -1.49 8.20
N VAL A 12 9.48 -1.88 7.56
CA VAL A 12 8.33 -2.49 8.23
C VAL A 12 8.75 -3.76 8.97
N PHE A 13 9.45 -4.68 8.30
CA PHE A 13 9.94 -5.92 8.91
C PHE A 13 10.90 -5.68 10.07
N ARG A 14 11.89 -4.79 9.89
CA ARG A 14 12.87 -4.46 10.93
C ARG A 14 12.20 -3.92 12.18
N TRP A 15 11.20 -3.05 12.03
CA TRP A 15 10.45 -2.54 13.17
C TRP A 15 9.59 -3.64 13.80
N LEU A 16 8.80 -4.35 12.99
CA LEU A 16 7.91 -5.42 13.47
C LEU A 16 8.67 -6.53 14.17
N LEU A 17 9.92 -6.83 13.82
CA LEU A 17 10.73 -7.89 14.46
C LEU A 17 11.61 -7.37 15.60
N SER A 18 11.55 -6.07 15.90
CA SER A 18 12.32 -5.48 16.99
C SER A 18 11.81 -5.91 18.37
N ASN A 19 12.67 -5.69 19.38
CA ASN A 19 12.34 -5.86 20.80
C ASN A 19 11.64 -4.64 21.42
N SER A 20 11.23 -3.65 20.62
CA SER A 20 10.49 -2.51 21.17
C SER A 20 9.14 -2.95 21.74
N PRO A 21 8.71 -2.43 22.90
CA PRO A 21 7.40 -2.76 23.46
C PRO A 21 6.24 -2.50 22.49
N GLN A 22 6.35 -1.44 21.68
CA GLN A 22 5.34 -1.09 20.67
C GLN A 22 5.27 -2.13 19.54
N ALA A 23 6.41 -2.65 19.06
CA ALA A 23 6.41 -3.71 18.05
C ALA A 23 5.89 -5.05 18.62
N GLN A 24 6.24 -5.36 19.87
CA GLN A 24 5.71 -6.56 20.54
C GLN A 24 4.19 -6.49 20.71
N ALA A 25 3.66 -5.33 21.13
CA ALA A 25 2.21 -5.09 21.17
C ALA A 25 1.59 -5.21 19.77
N ALA A 26 2.19 -4.60 18.75
CA ALA A 26 1.69 -4.68 17.38
C ALA A 26 1.64 -6.12 16.82
N ARG A 27 2.58 -6.99 17.18
CA ARG A 27 2.56 -8.42 16.80
C ARG A 27 1.54 -9.23 17.59
N ARG A 28 1.20 -8.81 18.81
CA ARG A 28 0.19 -9.45 19.66
C ARG A 28 -1.22 -9.06 19.22
N ASP A 29 -1.42 -7.78 18.90
CA ASP A 29 -2.74 -7.19 18.72
C ASP A 29 -3.22 -7.27 17.26
N PHE A 30 -2.31 -7.47 16.29
CA PHE A 30 -2.63 -7.52 14.86
C PHE A 30 -1.99 -8.71 14.15
N VAL A 31 -2.69 -9.22 13.13
CA VAL A 31 -2.14 -10.17 12.15
C VAL A 31 -1.63 -9.38 10.94
N TRP A 32 -0.31 -9.32 10.78
CA TRP A 32 0.33 -8.65 9.64
C TRP A 32 0.51 -9.63 8.49
N LYS A 33 -0.15 -9.39 7.35
CA LYS A 33 0.04 -10.13 6.10
C LYS A 33 0.78 -9.25 5.12
N ILE A 34 2.02 -9.61 4.80
CA ILE A 34 2.89 -8.80 3.94
C ILE A 34 3.28 -9.64 2.71
N LEU A 35 2.95 -9.13 1.52
CA LEU A 35 3.42 -9.67 0.25
C LEU A 35 4.62 -8.84 -0.23
N PRO A 36 5.85 -9.36 -0.15
CA PRO A 36 7.04 -8.57 -0.44
C PRO A 36 7.23 -8.26 -1.94
N ALA A 37 6.60 -9.02 -2.83
CA ALA A 37 6.69 -8.84 -4.27
C ALA A 37 5.36 -9.20 -4.95
N ALA A 38 4.79 -8.26 -5.69
CA ALA A 38 3.59 -8.49 -6.50
C ALA A 38 3.91 -9.05 -7.89
N ASP A 39 5.10 -8.75 -8.44
CA ASP A 39 5.57 -9.18 -9.77
C ASP A 39 6.95 -9.86 -9.67
N PRO A 40 7.04 -11.09 -9.14
CA PRO A 40 8.33 -11.77 -8.96
C PRO A 40 9.06 -11.98 -10.29
N ASP A 41 8.34 -12.27 -11.37
CA ASP A 41 8.94 -12.46 -12.70
C ASP A 41 9.46 -11.14 -13.27
N GLY A 42 8.67 -10.05 -13.14
CA GLY A 42 9.10 -8.71 -13.54
C GLY A 42 10.38 -8.31 -12.80
N LEU A 43 10.43 -8.51 -11.48
CA LEU A 43 11.62 -8.24 -10.68
C LEU A 43 12.85 -9.02 -11.16
N ALA A 44 12.72 -10.33 -11.40
CA ALA A 44 13.83 -11.17 -11.86
C ALA A 44 14.41 -10.74 -13.22
N HIS A 45 13.61 -10.09 -14.06
CA HIS A 45 14.00 -9.68 -15.41
C HIS A 45 14.28 -8.17 -15.55
N GLY A 46 14.25 -7.40 -14.45
CA GLY A 46 14.40 -5.94 -14.51
C GLY A 46 13.21 -5.22 -15.17
N GLY A 47 12.03 -5.85 -15.15
CA GLY A 47 10.77 -5.25 -15.56
C GLY A 47 10.33 -4.13 -14.63
N VAL A 48 9.50 -3.23 -15.15
CA VAL A 48 9.10 -2.00 -14.45
C VAL A 48 7.61 -1.92 -14.16
N ARG A 49 6.75 -2.39 -15.07
CA ARG A 49 5.31 -2.07 -15.02
C ARG A 49 4.37 -3.25 -15.26
N PHE A 50 4.78 -4.19 -16.10
CA PHE A 50 3.92 -5.26 -16.58
C PHE A 50 4.52 -6.61 -16.21
N ASN A 51 3.66 -7.55 -15.84
CA ASN A 51 4.08 -8.95 -15.69
C ASN A 51 4.54 -9.53 -17.04
N ARG A 52 5.02 -10.78 -17.04
CA ARG A 52 5.52 -11.45 -18.25
C ARG A 52 4.51 -11.59 -19.38
N LYS A 53 3.22 -11.42 -19.11
CA LYS A 53 2.13 -11.49 -20.09
C LYS A 53 1.70 -10.10 -20.59
N GLY A 54 2.39 -9.03 -20.17
CA GLY A 54 2.09 -7.66 -20.59
C GLY A 54 0.94 -7.01 -19.82
N TYR A 55 0.57 -7.54 -18.65
CA TYR A 55 -0.53 -7.00 -17.84
C TYR A 55 0.00 -6.12 -16.70
N ASP A 56 -0.63 -4.96 -16.52
CA ASP A 56 -0.41 -4.09 -15.38
C ASP A 56 -1.08 -4.70 -14.15
N LEU A 57 -0.29 -5.10 -13.16
CA LEU A 57 -0.80 -5.76 -11.95
C LEU A 57 -1.55 -4.80 -11.01
N ASN A 58 -1.44 -3.49 -11.23
CA ASN A 58 -2.27 -2.48 -10.59
C ASN A 58 -3.41 -2.02 -11.53
N ARG A 59 -3.87 -2.90 -12.43
CA ARG A 59 -5.11 -2.82 -13.20
C ARG A 59 -5.81 -4.18 -13.20
N ASN A 60 -7.00 -4.27 -13.77
CA ASN A 60 -7.76 -5.50 -13.90
C ASN A 60 -8.26 -6.12 -12.58
N TRP A 61 -8.29 -5.37 -11.47
CA TRP A 61 -8.83 -5.91 -10.21
C TRP A 61 -10.37 -6.06 -10.22
N ASP A 62 -11.03 -5.54 -11.25
CA ASP A 62 -12.43 -5.77 -11.62
C ASP A 62 -12.64 -6.95 -12.59
N ARG A 63 -11.57 -7.68 -12.94
CA ARG A 63 -11.63 -8.86 -13.81
C ARG A 63 -10.84 -10.02 -13.21
N ILE A 64 -11.37 -11.23 -13.33
CA ILE A 64 -10.66 -12.45 -12.93
C ILE A 64 -10.11 -13.09 -14.20
N LEU A 65 -8.80 -12.96 -14.41
CA LEU A 65 -8.09 -13.50 -15.59
C LEU A 65 -6.91 -14.39 -15.14
N PRO A 66 -7.14 -15.56 -14.52
CA PRO A 66 -6.08 -16.33 -13.86
C PRO A 66 -4.97 -16.78 -14.81
N GLY A 67 -5.30 -16.95 -16.09
CA GLY A 67 -4.34 -17.28 -17.13
C GLY A 67 -3.45 -16.10 -17.55
N GLN A 68 -3.79 -14.85 -17.24
CA GLN A 68 -3.08 -13.65 -17.66
C GLN A 68 -2.46 -12.89 -16.49
N THR A 69 -3.16 -12.85 -15.37
CA THR A 69 -2.77 -12.19 -14.12
C THR A 69 -2.85 -13.18 -12.94
N PRO A 70 -2.08 -14.30 -12.99
CA PRO A 70 -2.06 -15.26 -11.88
C PRO A 70 -1.68 -14.63 -10.53
N GLU A 71 -0.90 -13.54 -10.55
CA GLU A 71 -0.50 -12.77 -9.37
C GLU A 71 -1.70 -12.09 -8.71
N ILE A 72 -2.57 -11.44 -9.50
CA ILE A 72 -3.83 -10.84 -9.01
C ILE A 72 -4.76 -11.94 -8.51
N ALA A 73 -4.89 -13.04 -9.24
CA ALA A 73 -5.76 -14.15 -8.86
C ALA A 73 -5.34 -14.76 -7.52
N ALA A 74 -4.03 -14.97 -7.30
CA ALA A 74 -3.50 -15.49 -6.04
C ALA A 74 -3.74 -14.52 -4.87
N GLN A 75 -3.48 -13.22 -5.07
CA GLN A 75 -3.70 -12.20 -4.04
C GLN A 75 -5.19 -12.10 -3.66
N ARG A 76 -6.08 -12.06 -4.64
CA ARG A 76 -7.54 -12.04 -4.41
C ARG A 76 -7.99 -13.31 -3.69
N HIS A 77 -7.51 -14.48 -4.10
CA HIS A 77 -7.88 -15.74 -3.46
C HIS A 77 -7.46 -15.76 -1.99
N ALA A 78 -6.22 -15.34 -1.67
CA ALA A 78 -5.75 -15.29 -0.30
C ALA A 78 -6.56 -14.31 0.57
N LEU A 79 -6.85 -13.12 0.04
CA LEU A 79 -7.59 -12.09 0.76
C LEU A 79 -9.07 -12.46 0.95
N TYR A 80 -9.72 -13.00 -0.08
CA TYR A 80 -11.13 -13.35 0.00
C TYR A 80 -11.37 -14.61 0.81
N SER A 81 -10.50 -15.62 0.72
CA SER A 81 -10.59 -16.79 1.59
C SER A 81 -10.41 -16.41 3.07
N TRP A 82 -9.59 -15.40 3.37
CA TRP A 82 -9.45 -14.87 4.73
C TRP A 82 -10.76 -14.23 5.23
N LEU A 83 -11.41 -13.41 4.41
CA LEU A 83 -12.70 -12.79 4.72
C LEU A 83 -13.84 -13.82 4.82
N ASP A 84 -13.90 -14.77 3.88
CA ASP A 84 -14.92 -15.82 3.83
C ASP A 84 -14.82 -16.77 5.03
N ALA A 85 -13.63 -16.89 5.64
CA ALA A 85 -13.42 -17.59 6.91
C ALA A 85 -13.89 -16.78 8.15
N GLY A 86 -14.51 -15.61 7.95
CA GLY A 86 -15.07 -14.76 9.01
C GLY A 86 -14.07 -13.77 9.64
N ASN A 87 -12.86 -13.65 9.10
CA ASN A 87 -11.88 -12.67 9.58
C ASN A 87 -12.13 -11.28 8.98
N THR A 88 -11.55 -10.25 9.59
CA THR A 88 -11.61 -8.87 9.10
C THR A 88 -10.31 -8.44 8.43
N VAL A 89 -10.40 -7.37 7.64
CA VAL A 89 -9.26 -6.60 7.13
C VAL A 89 -9.49 -5.16 7.51
N ASP A 90 -8.82 -4.69 8.56
CA ASP A 90 -8.99 -3.32 9.06
C ASP A 90 -8.28 -2.29 8.18
N LEU A 91 -7.21 -2.72 7.48
CA LEU A 91 -6.43 -1.88 6.57
C LEU A 91 -5.70 -2.75 5.53
N PHE A 92 -5.76 -2.34 4.27
CA PHE A 92 -4.93 -2.86 3.18
C PHE A 92 -4.15 -1.70 2.55
N LEU A 93 -2.88 -1.92 2.21
CA LEU A 93 -2.04 -0.92 1.56
C LEU A 93 -1.31 -1.52 0.35
N SER A 94 -1.41 -0.87 -0.80
CA SER A 94 -0.48 -1.07 -1.91
C SER A 94 0.53 0.08 -1.98
N LEU A 95 1.81 -0.27 -1.96
CA LEU A 95 2.92 0.67 -1.98
C LEU A 95 3.50 0.79 -3.39
N HIS A 96 3.71 2.03 -3.83
CA HIS A 96 4.22 2.37 -5.15
C HIS A 96 5.23 3.51 -5.08
N ASN A 97 5.87 3.81 -6.22
CA ASN A 97 6.73 4.97 -6.38
C ASN A 97 6.33 5.83 -7.59
N THR A 98 6.54 7.14 -7.45
CA THR A 98 6.26 8.11 -8.52
C THR A 98 7.38 9.14 -8.67
N GLU A 99 7.56 9.66 -9.88
CA GLU A 99 8.44 10.81 -10.18
C GLU A 99 7.80 12.15 -9.80
N SER A 100 6.59 12.13 -9.26
CA SER A 100 5.83 13.35 -8.97
C SER A 100 5.69 13.59 -7.47
N SER A 101 4.48 13.44 -6.97
CA SER A 101 4.06 13.83 -5.64
C SER A 101 3.76 12.61 -4.80
N GLU A 102 4.17 12.61 -3.54
CA GLU A 102 3.65 11.60 -2.62
C GLU A 102 2.16 11.83 -2.41
N TYR A 103 1.39 10.76 -2.33
CA TYR A 103 -0.02 10.84 -1.96
C TYR A 103 -0.50 9.52 -1.37
N LEU A 104 -1.58 9.63 -0.60
CA LEU A 104 -2.38 8.52 -0.11
C LEU A 104 -3.76 8.65 -0.76
N GLU A 105 -4.22 7.56 -1.33
CA GLU A 105 -5.51 7.45 -2.00
C GLU A 105 -6.26 6.22 -1.53
N GLY A 106 -7.59 6.28 -1.47
CA GLY A 106 -8.41 5.12 -1.08
C GLY A 106 -9.91 5.44 -1.01
N PRO A 107 -10.72 4.63 -0.30
CA PRO A 107 -12.17 4.80 -0.22
C PRO A 107 -12.61 6.06 0.55
N PRO A 108 -13.88 6.48 0.42
CA PRO A 108 -14.45 7.62 1.16
C PRO A 108 -14.71 7.25 2.64
N LEU A 109 -13.66 6.85 3.36
CA LEU A 109 -13.69 6.52 4.77
C LEU A 109 -13.00 7.63 5.59
N PRO A 110 -13.56 8.05 6.75
CA PRO A 110 -12.91 9.00 7.64
C PRO A 110 -11.48 8.58 8.07
N LEU A 111 -11.25 7.26 8.12
CA LEU A 111 -9.95 6.67 8.42
C LEU A 111 -8.84 7.18 7.49
N GLY A 112 -9.14 7.42 6.21
CA GLY A 112 -8.16 7.83 5.20
C GLY A 112 -7.54 9.19 5.51
N GLN A 113 -8.36 10.20 5.83
CA GLN A 113 -7.87 11.53 6.20
C GLN A 113 -7.07 11.48 7.52
N ARG A 114 -7.56 10.73 8.51
CA ARG A 114 -6.83 10.55 9.78
C ARG A 114 -5.45 9.95 9.56
N TRP A 115 -5.34 8.90 8.74
CA TRP A 115 -4.06 8.27 8.46
C TRP A 115 -3.13 9.20 7.67
N PHE A 116 -3.66 9.92 6.69
CA PHE A 116 -2.92 10.94 5.96
C PHE A 116 -2.30 11.98 6.90
N ASP A 117 -3.05 12.46 7.89
CA ASP A 117 -2.55 13.43 8.87
C ASP A 117 -1.45 12.83 9.78
N LEU A 118 -1.63 11.58 10.22
CA LEU A 118 -0.59 10.86 10.98
C LEU A 118 0.70 10.70 10.16
N LEU A 119 0.59 10.34 8.89
CA LEU A 119 1.74 10.19 7.99
C LEU A 119 2.42 11.55 7.75
N LYS A 120 1.64 12.57 7.39
CA LYS A 120 2.14 13.91 7.11
C LYS A 120 2.81 14.55 8.33
N ASN A 121 2.35 14.29 9.54
CA ASN A 121 2.91 14.94 10.73
C ASN A 121 3.98 14.10 11.45
N GLY A 122 3.92 12.77 11.32
CA GLY A 122 4.75 11.85 12.09
C GLY A 122 5.89 11.18 11.33
N THR A 123 6.00 11.39 10.01
CA THR A 123 6.91 10.62 9.16
C THR A 123 7.62 11.48 8.11
N THR A 124 8.54 10.86 7.35
CA THR A 124 9.18 11.47 6.17
C THR A 124 8.23 11.68 4.98
N PHE A 125 6.99 11.15 5.03
CA PHE A 125 5.95 11.35 4.01
C PHE A 125 5.67 12.84 3.78
N HIS A 126 5.93 13.31 2.57
CA HIS A 126 5.78 14.69 2.13
C HIS A 126 4.80 14.76 0.96
N PRO A 127 3.48 14.73 1.24
CA PRO A 127 2.49 14.80 0.19
C PRO A 127 2.47 16.18 -0.45
N SER A 128 2.34 16.23 -1.78
CA SER A 128 2.14 17.51 -2.47
C SER A 128 0.67 17.96 -2.43
N ARG A 129 -0.25 17.01 -2.20
CA ARG A 129 -1.68 17.31 -2.01
C ARG A 129 -1.91 17.71 -0.56
N PRO A 130 -2.79 18.69 -0.28
CA PRO A 130 -3.02 19.13 1.09
C PRO A 130 -3.72 18.08 1.95
N ASN A 131 -4.49 17.19 1.32
CA ASN A 131 -5.39 16.22 1.95
C ASN A 131 -5.28 14.82 1.31
N TYR A 132 -5.86 13.85 1.99
CA TYR A 132 -6.12 12.52 1.47
C TYR A 132 -6.96 12.56 0.18
N THR A 133 -6.64 11.69 -0.78
CA THR A 133 -7.39 11.59 -2.04
C THR A 133 -8.44 10.50 -1.93
N VAL A 134 -9.72 10.85 -2.11
CA VAL A 134 -10.77 9.85 -2.31
C VAL A 134 -10.66 9.31 -3.73
N MET A 135 -10.47 7.99 -3.87
CA MET A 135 -10.34 7.34 -5.16
C MET A 135 -11.66 7.36 -5.92
N PRO A 136 -11.63 7.58 -7.26
CA PRO A 136 -12.81 7.35 -8.09
C PRO A 136 -13.17 5.86 -8.14
N SER A 137 -14.34 5.53 -8.68
CA SER A 137 -14.80 4.14 -8.80
C SER A 137 -13.90 3.28 -9.70
N THR A 138 -13.24 3.89 -10.69
CA THR A 138 -12.32 3.23 -11.63
C THR A 138 -11.34 4.26 -12.20
N THR A 139 -10.22 3.79 -12.76
CA THR A 139 -9.27 4.69 -13.48
C THR A 139 -9.79 5.14 -14.85
N THR A 140 -10.75 4.43 -15.44
CA THR A 140 -11.38 4.83 -16.71
C THR A 140 -12.83 4.38 -16.72
N GLU A 141 -13.74 5.35 -16.66
CA GLU A 141 -15.18 5.10 -16.64
C GLU A 141 -15.65 4.35 -17.90
N GLY A 142 -16.58 3.41 -17.73
CA GLY A 142 -17.15 2.62 -18.82
C GLY A 142 -16.21 1.59 -19.47
N LYS A 143 -14.98 1.40 -18.95
CA LYS A 143 -14.01 0.45 -19.49
C LYS A 143 -13.70 -0.67 -18.48
N PRO A 144 -13.89 -1.95 -18.85
CA PRO A 144 -13.55 -3.06 -17.97
C PRO A 144 -12.03 -3.24 -17.87
N GLY A 145 -11.58 -3.81 -16.76
CA GLY A 145 -10.17 -4.11 -16.50
C GLY A 145 -9.36 -2.90 -16.08
N ARG A 146 -10.01 -1.88 -15.49
CA ARG A 146 -9.40 -0.57 -15.22
C ARG A 146 -9.25 -0.27 -13.74
N MET A 147 -9.83 -1.06 -12.85
CA MET A 147 -9.68 -0.82 -11.41
C MET A 147 -8.26 -1.15 -10.95
N THR A 148 -7.69 -0.25 -10.15
CA THR A 148 -6.50 -0.53 -9.32
C THR A 148 -6.83 -1.55 -8.24
N VAL A 149 -5.80 -2.02 -7.52
CA VAL A 149 -6.00 -2.92 -6.37
C VAL A 149 -6.96 -2.32 -5.33
N ALA A 150 -6.72 -1.08 -4.90
CA ALA A 150 -7.57 -0.42 -3.92
C ALA A 150 -9.02 -0.28 -4.41
N GLN A 151 -9.20 0.14 -5.66
CA GLN A 151 -10.52 0.31 -6.27
C GLN A 151 -11.29 -1.01 -6.36
N GLY A 152 -10.66 -2.07 -6.87
CA GLY A 152 -11.31 -3.37 -7.05
C GLY A 152 -11.69 -4.02 -5.72
N LEU A 153 -10.78 -3.96 -4.73
CA LEU A 153 -11.04 -4.49 -3.39
C LEU A 153 -12.18 -3.76 -2.67
N TRP A 154 -12.22 -2.43 -2.77
CA TRP A 154 -13.32 -1.63 -2.22
C TRP A 154 -14.64 -1.83 -2.97
N HIS A 155 -14.59 -1.91 -4.30
CA HIS A 155 -15.76 -2.12 -5.13
C HIS A 155 -16.45 -3.43 -4.76
N GLU A 156 -15.70 -4.52 -4.66
CA GLU A 156 -16.24 -5.88 -4.56
C GLU A 156 -16.51 -6.36 -3.12
N ARG A 157 -15.70 -5.95 -2.14
CA ARG A 157 -15.82 -6.44 -0.75
C ARG A 157 -15.75 -5.32 0.30
N LYS A 158 -15.76 -4.04 -0.11
CA LYS A 158 -15.67 -2.88 0.80
C LYS A 158 -14.47 -2.93 1.75
N ILE A 159 -13.36 -3.53 1.29
CA ILE A 159 -12.11 -3.60 2.06
C ILE A 159 -11.52 -2.20 2.16
N PRO A 160 -11.14 -1.69 3.36
CA PRO A 160 -10.41 -0.44 3.56
C PRO A 160 -9.01 -0.46 2.92
N ALA A 161 -8.97 -0.39 1.59
CA ALA A 161 -7.76 -0.54 0.78
C ALA A 161 -7.27 0.81 0.29
N PHE A 162 -6.00 1.08 0.53
CA PHE A 162 -5.34 2.33 0.21
C PHE A 162 -4.18 2.09 -0.76
N LEU A 163 -3.93 3.08 -1.61
CA LEU A 163 -2.76 3.18 -2.46
C LEU A 163 -1.90 4.31 -1.95
N MET A 164 -0.59 4.08 -1.84
CA MET A 164 0.37 5.12 -1.51
C MET A 164 1.46 5.20 -2.57
N GLU A 165 1.72 6.41 -3.02
CA GLU A 165 2.88 6.73 -3.84
C GLU A 165 3.96 7.40 -3.02
N GLN A 166 5.18 6.89 -3.15
CA GLN A 166 6.39 7.45 -2.57
C GLN A 166 7.26 8.11 -3.66
N ARG A 167 7.67 9.36 -3.46
CA ARG A 167 8.34 10.12 -4.52
C ARG A 167 9.78 9.70 -4.67
N VAL A 168 10.30 9.55 -5.89
CA VAL A 168 11.72 9.28 -6.15
C VAL A 168 12.53 10.56 -6.40
N GLU A 169 11.83 11.67 -6.62
CA GLU A 169 12.41 13.01 -6.79
C GLU A 169 12.74 13.71 -5.48
N PHE A 170 13.27 14.93 -5.57
CA PHE A 170 13.60 15.79 -4.43
C PHE A 170 12.46 15.85 -3.39
N ASN A 171 12.76 15.49 -2.15
CA ASN A 171 11.83 15.54 -1.03
C ASN A 171 12.19 16.71 -0.11
N ALA A 172 11.26 17.67 0.04
CA ALA A 172 11.49 18.90 0.80
C ALA A 172 11.67 18.66 2.31
N LYS A 173 11.03 17.63 2.89
CA LYS A 173 11.27 17.23 4.28
C LYS A 173 12.66 16.65 4.50
N LEU A 174 13.19 15.96 3.50
CA LEU A 174 14.54 15.39 3.55
C LEU A 174 15.61 16.44 3.18
N GLY A 175 15.24 17.47 2.42
CA GLY A 175 16.17 18.45 1.86
C GLY A 175 17.05 17.89 0.73
N ARG A 176 16.73 16.69 0.21
CA ARG A 176 17.49 15.97 -0.81
C ARG A 176 16.62 14.89 -1.49
N TYR A 177 17.21 14.20 -2.47
CA TYR A 177 16.62 12.98 -3.03
C TYR A 177 16.58 11.86 -1.96
N PRO A 178 15.48 11.09 -1.86
CA PRO A 178 15.39 9.96 -0.95
C PRO A 178 16.41 8.88 -1.29
N VAL A 179 17.07 8.36 -0.27
CA VAL A 179 17.99 7.20 -0.37
C VAL A 179 17.39 5.98 0.33
N THR A 180 18.05 4.84 0.22
CA THR A 180 17.62 3.56 0.81
C THR A 180 17.32 3.69 2.31
N GLU A 181 18.17 4.38 3.06
CA GLU A 181 18.01 4.59 4.51
C GLU A 181 16.72 5.35 4.83
N ASP A 182 16.30 6.30 3.98
CA ASP A 182 15.03 7.02 4.18
C ASP A 182 13.83 6.11 3.94
N ARG A 183 13.91 5.19 2.99
CA ARG A 183 12.87 4.20 2.72
C ARG A 183 12.71 3.23 3.88
N ILE A 184 13.83 2.72 4.39
CA ILE A 184 13.85 1.83 5.56
C ILE A 184 13.29 2.57 6.79
N ARG A 185 13.73 3.81 7.01
CA ARG A 185 13.18 4.65 8.09
C ARG A 185 11.67 4.84 7.91
N PHE A 186 11.22 5.22 6.72
CA PHE A 186 9.80 5.40 6.42
C PHE A 186 9.01 4.12 6.65
N GLY A 187 9.55 2.94 6.33
CA GLY A 187 8.89 1.67 6.62
C GLY A 187 8.58 1.45 8.10
N ALA A 188 9.51 1.77 8.99
CA ALA A 188 9.27 1.72 10.42
C ALA A 188 8.21 2.74 10.87
N GLU A 189 8.31 3.97 10.37
CA GLU A 189 7.35 5.06 10.64
C GLU A 189 5.93 4.72 10.12
N LEU A 190 5.83 4.08 8.96
CA LEU A 190 4.60 3.62 8.33
C LEU A 190 3.91 2.58 9.22
N ALA A 191 4.63 1.54 9.67
CA ALA A 191 4.07 0.51 10.53
C ALA A 191 3.57 1.10 11.87
N GLN A 192 4.33 2.02 12.47
CA GLN A 192 3.92 2.74 13.68
C GLN A 192 2.67 3.59 13.44
N SER A 193 2.56 4.25 12.29
CA SER A 193 1.38 5.06 11.94
C SER A 193 0.12 4.20 11.80
N ILE A 194 0.23 2.98 11.25
CA ILE A 194 -0.88 2.02 11.14
C ILE A 194 -1.35 1.59 12.52
N VAL A 195 -0.42 1.22 13.41
CA VAL A 195 -0.76 0.83 14.79
C VAL A 195 -1.47 1.98 15.49
N LYS A 196 -0.88 3.18 15.44
CA LYS A 196 -1.45 4.40 16.02
C LYS A 196 -2.87 4.67 15.50
N LEU A 197 -3.07 4.57 14.19
CA LEU A 197 -4.36 4.75 13.54
C LEU A 197 -5.43 3.79 14.07
N LEU A 198 -5.07 2.52 14.27
CA LEU A 198 -6.01 1.45 14.64
C LEU A 198 -6.24 1.33 16.15
N THR A 199 -5.30 1.78 17.00
CA THR A 199 -5.42 1.66 18.46
C THR A 199 -5.89 2.94 19.15
N GLU A 200 -5.56 4.11 18.62
CA GLU A 200 -5.94 5.36 19.29
C GLU A 200 -7.42 5.69 19.03
N PRO A 201 -8.14 6.23 20.03
CA PRO A 201 -9.52 6.68 19.86
C PRO A 201 -9.63 7.70 18.72
N ARG A 202 -10.79 7.73 18.06
CA ARG A 202 -11.14 8.85 17.17
C ARG A 202 -11.27 10.11 18.05
N PRO A 203 -10.64 11.23 17.70
CA PRO A 203 -10.91 12.50 18.38
C PRO A 203 -12.38 12.89 18.25
#